data_AF-A0A958AGT6-F1
#
_entry.id   AF-A0A958AGT6-F1
#
_cell.length_a   1.000
_cell.length_b   1.000
_cell.length_c   1.000
_cell.angle_alpha   90.00
_cell.angle_beta   90.00
_cell.angle_gamma   90.00
#
_symmetry.space_group_name_H-M   'P 1'
#
loop_
_entity.id
_entity.type
_entity.pdbx_description
1 polymer ?
#
loop_
_entity_poly.entity_id
_entity_poly.type
_entity_poly.pdbx_seq_one_letter_code
_entity_poly.pdbx_strand_id
1 'polypeptide(L)'
;TIAPYQVMLVSLATQRSPEVAEAADRIYQDLRNAGIEVLYDDRDERAGVKFNDADLLGIPIRLTVGGKGLANGIVERKLRRTGESGEIALDSLVAGVQELIAGEEAVVRALLKEEKLN
;
A
#
# COMPACT_ATOMS: atom_id res chain seq x y z
N THR A 1 -3.19 15.68 -6.09
CA THR A 1 -3.60 15.89 -4.68
C THR A 1 -2.50 15.39 -3.77
N ILE A 2 -2.18 16.12 -2.69
CA ILE A 2 -1.34 15.60 -1.62
C ILE A 2 -2.27 14.76 -0.75
N ALA A 3 -2.25 13.44 -0.93
CA ALA A 3 -3.00 12.55 -0.04
C ALA A 3 -2.35 12.59 1.35
N PRO A 4 -3.13 12.55 2.46
CA PRO A 4 -2.58 12.59 3.81
C PRO A 4 -1.74 11.35 4.12
N TYR A 5 -2.00 10.23 3.43
CA TYR A 5 -1.22 9.01 3.48
C TYR A 5 -0.74 8.64 2.09
N GLN A 6 0.46 8.07 2.03
CA GLN A 6 1.08 7.60 0.78
C GLN A 6 0.69 6.15 0.50
N VAL A 7 0.52 5.35 1.55
CA VAL A 7 0.26 3.90 1.49
C VAL A 7 -0.95 3.52 2.32
N MET A 8 -1.81 2.68 1.76
CA MET A 8 -2.86 1.95 2.48
C MET A 8 -2.39 0.51 2.65
N LEU A 9 -2.17 0.08 3.88
CA LEU A 9 -1.85 -1.30 4.20
C LEU A 9 -3.13 -2.02 4.62
N VAL A 10 -3.49 -3.08 3.91
CA VAL A 10 -4.67 -3.90 4.20
C VAL A 10 -4.20 -5.27 4.67
N SER A 11 -4.49 -5.61 5.92
CA SER A 11 -4.32 -6.96 6.43
C SER A 11 -5.54 -7.82 6.10
N LEU A 12 -5.33 -8.99 5.52
CA LEU A 12 -6.36 -10.02 5.33
C LEU A 12 -6.25 -11.11 6.41
N ALA A 13 -5.70 -10.77 7.57
CA ALA A 13 -5.64 -11.68 8.70
C ALA A 13 -7.04 -12.15 9.11
N THR A 14 -7.12 -13.42 9.47
CA THR A 14 -8.27 -14.04 10.10
C THR A 14 -7.82 -14.63 11.43
N GLN A 15 -8.77 -15.04 12.27
CA GLN A 15 -8.46 -15.74 13.52
C GLN A 15 -7.63 -17.02 13.33
N ARG A 16 -7.60 -17.58 12.12
CA ARG A 16 -6.84 -18.79 11.77
C ARG A 16 -5.46 -18.52 11.18
N SER A 17 -5.10 -17.24 10.99
CA SER A 17 -3.86 -16.84 10.33
C SER A 17 -3.17 -15.69 11.10
N PRO A 18 -2.78 -15.92 12.37
CA PRO A 18 -2.09 -14.90 13.17
C PRO A 18 -0.80 -14.40 12.52
N GLU A 19 -0.11 -15.25 11.76
CA GLU A 19 1.11 -14.90 11.03
C GLU A 19 0.90 -13.76 10.02
N VAL A 20 -0.32 -13.62 9.47
CA VAL A 20 -0.66 -12.54 8.54
C VAL A 20 -0.77 -11.20 9.28
N ALA A 21 -1.34 -11.21 10.50
CA ALA A 21 -1.42 -10.01 11.33
C ALA A 21 -0.02 -9.57 11.77
N GLU A 22 0.79 -10.51 12.27
CA GLU A 22 2.17 -10.23 12.68
C GLU A 22 3.02 -9.68 11.53
N ALA A 23 2.89 -10.25 10.32
CA ALA A 23 3.58 -9.74 9.14
C ALA A 23 3.11 -8.33 8.76
N ALA A 24 1.80 -8.09 8.78
CA ALA A 24 1.25 -6.77 8.47
C ALA A 24 1.69 -5.70 9.50
N ASP A 25 1.70 -6.04 10.79
CA ASP A 25 2.18 -5.15 11.85
C ASP A 25 3.66 -4.82 11.68
N ARG A 26 4.49 -5.82 11.36
CA ARG A 26 5.91 -5.61 11.08
C ARG A 26 6.11 -4.71 9.87
N ILE A 27 5.41 -4.97 8.77
CA ILE A 27 5.46 -4.14 7.56
C ILE A 27 5.05 -2.71 7.88
N TYR A 28 3.98 -2.51 8.65
CA TYR A 28 3.54 -1.19 9.07
C TYR A 28 4.64 -0.44 9.82
N GLN A 29 5.30 -1.09 10.79
CA GLN A 29 6.41 -0.48 11.53
C GLN A 29 7.61 -0.18 10.63
N ASP A 30 8.01 -1.11 9.76
CA ASP A 30 9.14 -0.94 8.86
C ASP A 30 8.93 0.26 7.92
N LEU A 31 7.72 0.41 7.37
CA LEU A 31 7.37 1.56 6.53
C LEU A 31 7.32 2.88 7.33
N ARG A 32 6.74 2.87 8.54
CA ARG A 32 6.71 4.05 9.42
C ARG A 32 8.11 4.50 9.83
N ASN A 33 8.99 3.55 10.17
CA ASN A 33 10.39 3.82 10.50
C ASN A 33 11.18 4.40 9.30
N ALA A 34 10.76 4.07 8.08
CA ALA A 34 11.28 4.68 6.85
C ALA A 34 10.69 6.07 6.54
N GLY A 35 9.84 6.62 7.42
CA GLY A 35 9.22 7.93 7.26
C GLY A 35 8.03 7.95 6.30
N ILE A 36 7.46 6.79 5.97
CA ILE A 36 6.32 6.67 5.05
C ILE A 36 5.02 6.85 5.84
N GLU A 37 4.13 7.69 5.33
CA GLU A 37 2.79 7.85 5.90
C GLU A 37 1.88 6.71 5.44
N VAL A 38 1.54 5.83 6.39
CA VAL A 38 0.76 4.61 6.15
C VAL A 38 -0.55 4.66 6.92
N LEU A 39 -1.66 4.44 6.21
CA LEU A 39 -2.93 4.08 6.84
C LEU A 39 -3.04 2.57 6.89
N TYR A 40 -3.28 2.01 8.07
CA TYR A 40 -3.34 0.56 8.27
C TYR A 40 -4.76 0.11 8.59
N ASP A 41 -5.28 -0.86 7.84
CA ASP A 41 -6.58 -1.51 8.03
C ASP A 41 -6.42 -2.95 8.53
N ASP A 42 -6.36 -3.09 9.85
CA ASP A 42 -6.25 -4.34 10.61
C ASP A 42 -7.60 -4.87 11.12
N ARG A 43 -8.72 -4.21 10.75
CA ARG A 43 -10.07 -4.53 11.26
C ARG A 43 -10.47 -5.98 10.98
N ASP A 44 -11.26 -6.60 11.86
CA ASP A 44 -11.85 -7.92 11.58
C ASP A 44 -13.06 -7.79 10.65
N GLU A 45 -12.79 -7.44 9.40
CA GLU A 45 -13.78 -7.16 8.36
C GLU A 45 -13.49 -7.97 7.10
N ARG A 46 -14.53 -8.21 6.30
CA ARG A 46 -14.40 -8.94 5.04
C ARG A 46 -13.51 -8.18 4.06
N ALA A 47 -12.65 -8.91 3.34
CA ALA A 47 -11.74 -8.34 2.34
C ALA A 47 -12.42 -7.37 1.35
N GLY A 48 -13.62 -7.71 0.87
CA GLY A 48 -14.38 -6.84 -0.04
C GLY A 48 -14.77 -5.49 0.57
N VAL A 49 -15.07 -5.44 1.87
CA VAL A 49 -15.37 -4.19 2.59
C VAL A 49 -14.10 -3.35 2.70
N LYS A 50 -12.99 -3.95 3.14
CA LYS A 50 -11.69 -3.27 3.24
C LYS A 50 -11.22 -2.69 1.91
N PHE A 51 -11.36 -3.45 0.81
CA PHE A 51 -10.96 -2.98 -0.51
C PHE A 51 -11.83 -1.83 -1.02
N ASN A 52 -13.14 -1.90 -0.77
CA ASN A 52 -14.03 -0.80 -1.11
C ASN A 52 -13.65 0.48 -0.35
N ASP A 53 -13.44 0.39 0.97
CA ASP A 53 -13.01 1.53 1.79
C ASP A 53 -11.65 2.08 1.31
N ALA A 54 -10.70 1.21 1.01
CA ALA A 54 -9.39 1.60 0.50
C ALA A 54 -9.48 2.32 -0.86
N ASP A 55 -10.31 1.84 -1.78
CA ASP A 55 -10.53 2.46 -3.09
C ASP A 55 -11.24 3.83 -2.93
N LEU A 56 -12.12 3.99 -1.94
CA LEU A 56 -12.82 5.25 -1.64
C LEU A 56 -11.90 6.31 -1.01
N LEU A 57 -11.05 5.91 -0.05
CA LEU A 57 -10.10 6.80 0.62
C LEU A 57 -9.05 7.36 -0.34
N GLY A 58 -8.77 6.60 -1.40
CA GLY A 58 -8.07 7.15 -2.53
C GLY A 58 -6.57 7.38 -2.31
N ILE A 59 -5.99 6.55 -1.45
CA ILE A 59 -4.56 6.55 -1.19
C ILE A 59 -3.82 6.01 -2.43
N PRO A 60 -2.69 6.61 -2.85
CA PRO A 60 -2.04 6.28 -4.12
C PRO A 60 -1.62 4.82 -4.27
N ILE A 61 -1.07 4.24 -3.19
CA ILE A 61 -0.54 2.88 -3.17
C ILE A 61 -1.34 2.05 -2.16
N ARG A 62 -1.87 0.91 -2.58
CA ARG A 62 -2.44 -0.09 -1.69
C ARG A 62 -1.53 -1.30 -1.62
N LEU A 63 -1.16 -1.71 -0.41
CA LEU A 63 -0.47 -2.96 -0.12
C LEU A 63 -1.46 -3.91 0.56
N THR A 64 -1.50 -5.16 0.13
CA THR A 64 -2.37 -6.19 0.69
C THR A 64 -1.51 -7.33 1.23
N VAL A 65 -1.63 -7.61 2.53
CA VAL A 65 -0.96 -8.71 3.20
C VAL A 65 -1.97 -9.83 3.40
N GLY A 66 -1.75 -10.96 2.73
CA GLY A 66 -2.59 -12.15 2.85
C GLY A 66 -1.76 -13.42 2.89
N GLY A 67 -2.32 -14.49 3.45
CA GLY A 67 -1.58 -15.73 3.70
C GLY A 67 -0.90 -16.33 2.46
N LYS A 68 -1.54 -16.24 1.28
CA LYS A 68 -0.95 -16.74 0.02
C LYS A 68 0.28 -15.94 -0.40
N GLY A 69 0.22 -14.61 -0.34
CA GLY A 69 1.37 -13.75 -0.67
C GLY A 69 2.51 -13.96 0.32
N LEU A 70 2.18 -14.00 1.61
CA LEU A 70 3.14 -14.22 2.69
C LEU A 70 3.87 -15.56 2.54
N ALA A 71 3.17 -16.63 2.19
CA ALA A 71 3.78 -17.94 1.92
C ALA A 71 4.75 -17.94 0.73
N ASN A 72 4.58 -17.01 -0.20
CA ASN A 72 5.46 -16.81 -1.36
C ASN A 72 6.53 -15.73 -1.13
N GLY A 73 6.59 -15.13 0.07
CA GLY A 73 7.52 -14.07 0.37
C GLY A 73 7.18 -12.72 -0.29
N ILE A 74 5.92 -12.48 -0.64
CA ILE A 74 5.48 -11.27 -1.34
C ILE A 74 4.31 -10.56 -0.66
N VAL A 75 4.16 -9.27 -0.97
CA VAL A 75 3.00 -8.44 -0.68
C VAL A 75 2.40 -8.00 -2.01
N GLU A 76 1.09 -8.12 -2.15
CA GLU A 76 0.40 -7.62 -3.34
C GLU A 76 0.29 -6.10 -3.26
N ARG A 77 0.55 -5.42 -4.37
CA ARG A 77 0.38 -3.97 -4.51
C ARG A 77 -0.66 -3.64 -5.57
N LYS A 78 -1.33 -2.51 -5.41
CA LYS A 78 -2.18 -1.88 -6.44
C LYS A 78 -1.94 -0.38 -6.47
N LEU A 79 -1.73 0.16 -7.67
CA LEU A 79 -1.65 1.59 -7.88
C LEU A 79 -3.04 2.15 -8.16
N ARG A 80 -3.45 3.19 -7.43
CA ARG A 80 -4.76 3.82 -7.61
C ARG A 80 -4.91 4.40 -9.01
N ARG A 81 -3.91 5.18 -9.45
CA ARG A 81 -3.98 6.00 -10.67
C ARG A 81 -4.14 5.16 -11.94
N THR A 82 -3.39 4.06 -12.04
CA THR A 82 -3.38 3.19 -13.21
C THR A 82 -4.28 1.96 -13.05
N GLY A 83 -4.66 1.63 -11.83
CA GLY A 83 -5.32 0.36 -11.51
C GLY A 83 -4.39 -0.85 -11.58
N GLU A 84 -3.10 -0.64 -11.84
CA GLU A 84 -2.14 -1.72 -12.05
C GLU A 84 -1.85 -2.46 -10.75
N SER A 85 -2.04 -3.77 -10.77
CA SER A 85 -1.66 -4.68 -9.70
C SER A 85 -0.29 -5.30 -9.95
N GLY A 86 0.42 -5.63 -8.89
CA GLY A 86 1.67 -6.38 -8.95
C GLY A 86 2.06 -6.87 -7.58
N GLU A 87 3.32 -7.29 -7.44
CA GLU A 87 3.84 -7.92 -6.24
C GLU A 87 5.17 -7.25 -5.86
N ILE A 88 5.45 -7.18 -4.56
CA ILE A 88 6.72 -6.71 -4.02
C ILE A 88 7.24 -7.78 -3.06
N ALA A 89 8.49 -8.19 -3.22
CA ALA A 89 9.12 -9.12 -2.28
C ALA A 89 9.26 -8.47 -0.89
N LEU A 90 9.03 -9.27 0.16
CA LEU A 90 9.11 -8.80 1.55
C LEU A 90 10.49 -8.22 1.88
N ASP A 91 11.56 -8.87 1.40
CA ASP A 91 12.95 -8.48 1.66
C ASP A 91 13.31 -7.10 1.09
N SER A 92 12.60 -6.67 0.04
CA SER A 92 12.82 -5.38 -0.63
C SER A 92 11.62 -4.44 -0.49
N LEU A 93 10.70 -4.72 0.44
CA LEU A 93 9.40 -4.05 0.48
C LEU A 93 9.52 -2.53 0.67
N VAL A 94 10.29 -2.11 1.68
CA VAL A 94 10.47 -0.68 1.99
C VAL A 94 11.05 0.07 0.80
N ALA A 95 12.12 -0.47 0.20
CA ALA A 95 12.76 0.13 -0.97
C ALA A 95 11.80 0.20 -2.17
N GLY A 96 11.09 -0.90 -2.46
CA GLY A 96 10.11 -0.93 -3.55
C GLY A 96 8.96 0.07 -3.35
N VAL A 97 8.49 0.25 -2.12
CA VAL A 97 7.46 1.25 -1.81
C VAL A 97 7.99 2.67 -1.97
N GLN A 98 9.23 2.96 -1.56
CA GLN A 98 9.85 4.27 -1.77
C GLN A 98 9.98 4.62 -3.26
N GLU A 99 10.36 3.65 -4.10
CA GLU A 99 10.41 3.82 -5.55
C GLU A 99 9.03 4.13 -6.15
N LEU A 100 7.99 3.43 -5.70
CA LEU A 100 6.61 3.70 -6.13
C LEU A 100 6.14 5.10 -5.73
N ILE A 101 6.44 5.53 -4.49
CA ILE A 101 6.12 6.88 -4.01
C ILE A 101 6.82 7.94 -4.88
N ALA A 102 8.12 7.78 -5.12
CA ALA A 102 8.89 8.69 -5.95
C ALA A 102 8.32 8.77 -7.39
N GLY A 103 7.89 7.63 -7.94
CA GLY A 103 7.22 7.57 -9.23
C GLY A 103 5.91 8.36 -9.28
N GLU A 104 5.03 8.17 -8.29
CA GLU A 104 3.76 8.91 -8.23
C GLU A 104 3.98 10.41 -7.98
N GLU A 105 4.96 10.80 -7.17
CA GLU A 105 5.33 12.21 -6.99
C GLU A 105 5.87 12.85 -8.28
N ALA A 106 6.68 12.12 -9.05
CA ALA A 106 7.20 12.60 -10.33
C ALA A 106 6.06 12.85 -11.33
N VAL A 107 5.08 11.96 -11.39
CA VAL A 107 3.88 12.13 -12.23
C VAL A 107 3.09 13.37 -11.80
N VAL A 108 2.81 13.53 -10.51
CA VAL A 108 2.10 14.71 -9.99
C VAL A 108 2.85 16.00 -10.33
N ARG A 109 4.18 16.02 -10.17
CA ARG A 109 5.00 17.19 -10.51
C ARG A 109 4.99 17.51 -12.00
N ALA A 110 4.96 16.50 -12.88
CA ALA A 110 4.87 16.71 -14.32
C ALA A 110 3.54 17.34 -14.72
N LEU A 111 2.42 16.80 -14.23
CA LEU A 111 1.07 17.32 -14.51
C LEU A 111 0.90 18.78 -14.05
N LEU A 112 1.43 19.12 -12.86
CA LEU A 112 1.37 20.49 -12.34
C LEU A 112 2.23 21.49 -13.15
N LYS A 113 3.24 21.03 -13.89
CA LYS A 113 4.02 21.89 -14.79
C LYS A 113 3.27 22.16 -16.09
N GLU A 114 2.61 21.16 -16.66
CA GLU A 114 1.81 21.30 -17.87
C GLU A 114 0.62 22.24 -17.65
N GLU A 115 -0.08 22.12 -16.52
CA GLU A 115 -1.21 23.00 -16.17
C GLU A 115 -0.81 24.47 -16.00
N LYS A 116 0.43 24.75 -15.57
CA LYS A 116 0.96 26.12 -15.42
C LYS A 116 1.47 26.73 -16.73
N LEU A 117 1.68 25.91 -17.77
CA LEU A 117 2.18 26.35 -19.07
C LEU A 117 1.02 26.67 -20.04
N ASN A 118 -0.19 26.21 -19.73
CA ASN A 118 -1.44 26.51 -20.42
C ASN A 118 -2.21 27.64 -19.73
#